data_AF-A0A847H260-F1
#
_entry.id   AF-A0A847H260-F1
#
_cell.length_a   1.000
_cell.length_b   1.000
_cell.length_c   1.000
_cell.angle_alpha   90.00
_cell.angle_beta   90.00
_cell.angle_gamma   90.00
#
_symmetry.space_group_name_H-M   'P 1'
#
loop_
_entity.id
_entity.type
_entity.pdbx_description
1 polymer ?
#
loop_
_entity_poly.entity_id
_entity_poly.type
_entity_poly.pdbx_seq_one_letter_code
_entity_poly.pdbx_strand_id
1 'polypeptide(L)'
;MNGSHADGRQGESPLGLGIQGNRDAKGGGGGAGNYAFHGEGAAFADWGCGGGGGGYGSPGLNGTGTNGFGVGGATYGTADLSRLMLGSGGGSGGSDDDGPGTSSGGAGGAGGGIVFIAAHSLVLAGSLSANGADGQDAVNKQGEDESGGGGGGSGGSVLLNLAMPTSPADVRPAVRGGTGGGGFCRGGDGGEGITRGTLTGSSKQEQ
;
A
#
# COMPACT_ATOMS: atom_id res chain seq x y z
N MET A 1 23.71 -24.74 -12.48
CA MET A 1 22.63 -24.95 -11.49
C MET A 1 21.44 -24.21 -12.05
N ASN A 2 20.24 -24.79 -12.06
CA ASN A 2 19.06 -24.06 -12.54
C ASN A 2 18.49 -23.31 -11.33
N GLY A 3 18.80 -22.02 -11.22
CA GLY A 3 18.12 -21.14 -10.29
C GLY A 3 16.63 -21.00 -10.62
N SER A 4 15.83 -20.58 -9.66
CA SER A 4 14.40 -20.33 -9.86
C SER A 4 14.08 -18.84 -9.71
N HIS A 5 13.61 -18.23 -10.79
CA HIS A 5 13.21 -16.82 -10.80
C HIS A 5 11.69 -16.69 -10.63
N ALA A 6 11.24 -15.68 -9.87
CA ALA A 6 9.82 -15.39 -9.71
C ALA A 6 9.53 -13.88 -9.73
N ASP A 7 8.64 -13.50 -10.64
CA ASP A 7 8.09 -12.14 -10.67
C ASP A 7 7.12 -11.89 -9.52
N GLY A 8 7.19 -10.68 -8.98
CA GLY A 8 6.21 -10.18 -8.04
C GLY A 8 4.83 -9.94 -8.67
N ARG A 9 3.87 -9.58 -7.83
CA ARG A 9 2.51 -9.23 -8.21
C ARG A 9 2.21 -7.78 -7.84
N GLN A 10 1.41 -7.12 -8.65
CA GLN A 10 0.87 -5.82 -8.29
C GLN A 10 -0.09 -5.94 -7.11
N GLY A 11 -0.15 -4.87 -6.32
CA GLY A 11 -1.16 -4.69 -5.30
C GLY A 11 -2.55 -4.50 -5.90
N GLU A 12 -3.56 -4.97 -5.18
CA GLU A 12 -4.96 -4.76 -5.53
C GLU A 12 -5.36 -3.30 -5.37
N SER A 13 -6.32 -2.84 -6.18
CA SER A 13 -6.88 -1.50 -6.12
C SER A 13 -8.32 -1.49 -6.64
N PRO A 14 -9.07 -0.39 -6.44
CA PRO A 14 -10.39 -0.23 -7.06
C PRO A 14 -10.39 -0.31 -8.59
N LEU A 15 -9.22 -0.20 -9.23
CA LEU A 15 -9.03 -0.22 -10.68
C LEU A 15 -8.34 -1.50 -11.20
N GLY A 16 -8.02 -2.46 -10.33
CA GLY A 16 -7.39 -3.72 -10.75
C GLY A 16 -7.17 -4.72 -9.62
N LEU A 17 -7.24 -6.02 -9.94
CA LEU A 17 -7.13 -7.13 -8.96
C LEU A 17 -5.68 -7.62 -8.73
N GLY A 18 -4.68 -6.85 -9.16
CA GLY A 18 -3.29 -7.27 -9.17
C GLY A 18 -2.95 -8.20 -10.37
N ILE A 19 -1.86 -7.89 -11.06
CA ILE A 19 -1.33 -8.67 -12.19
C ILE A 19 0.12 -9.07 -11.86
N GLN A 20 0.49 -10.32 -12.14
CA GLN A 20 1.88 -10.78 -11.99
C GLN A 20 2.79 -10.15 -13.05
N GLY A 21 4.03 -9.82 -12.67
CA GLY A 21 5.06 -9.38 -13.62
C GLY A 21 4.79 -8.02 -14.26
N ASN A 22 4.01 -7.15 -13.62
CA ASN A 22 3.76 -5.82 -14.15
C ASN A 22 4.23 -4.74 -13.18
N ARG A 23 5.29 -4.00 -13.57
CA ARG A 23 5.91 -2.95 -12.76
C ARG A 23 5.06 -1.69 -12.64
N ASP A 24 4.20 -1.43 -13.61
CA ASP A 24 3.42 -0.20 -13.64
C ASP A 24 2.29 -0.27 -12.62
N ALA A 25 2.09 0.78 -11.82
CA ALA A 25 0.90 0.86 -10.98
C ALA A 25 -0.38 0.76 -11.83
N LYS A 26 -1.39 0.03 -11.35
CA LYS A 26 -2.74 0.00 -11.95
C LYS A 26 -3.70 0.74 -11.03
N GLY A 27 -3.83 2.03 -11.28
CA GLY A 27 -4.59 2.92 -10.39
C GLY A 27 -3.88 3.08 -9.06
N GLY A 28 -4.57 2.74 -7.97
CA GLY A 28 -4.03 2.81 -6.62
C GLY A 28 -3.10 1.66 -6.22
N GLY A 29 -3.06 0.56 -6.99
CA GLY A 29 -2.28 -0.62 -6.62
C GLY A 29 -0.81 -0.42 -6.90
N GLY A 30 0.06 -0.79 -5.95
CA GLY A 30 1.50 -0.75 -6.13
C GLY A 30 1.98 -1.73 -7.22
N GLY A 31 2.96 -1.33 -8.01
CA GLY A 31 3.58 -2.15 -9.05
C GLY A 31 4.34 -3.36 -8.51
N ALA A 32 4.42 -4.43 -9.28
CA ALA A 32 5.23 -5.60 -8.94
C ALA A 32 6.74 -5.28 -9.06
N GLY A 33 7.55 -5.86 -8.18
CA GLY A 33 8.96 -6.07 -8.47
C GLY A 33 9.11 -7.10 -9.59
N ASN A 34 9.85 -6.77 -10.65
CA ASN A 34 9.93 -7.62 -11.84
C ASN A 34 11.39 -7.89 -12.22
N TYR A 35 11.66 -9.12 -12.64
CA TYR A 35 12.92 -9.54 -13.25
C TYR A 35 12.98 -8.96 -14.68
N ALA A 36 13.68 -7.83 -14.86
CA ALA A 36 13.55 -7.05 -16.09
C ALA A 36 14.35 -7.59 -17.29
N PHE A 37 15.22 -8.58 -17.13
CA PHE A 37 16.11 -9.02 -18.21
C PHE A 37 16.33 -10.53 -18.26
N HIS A 38 15.49 -11.26 -19.01
CA HIS A 38 15.72 -12.67 -19.40
C HIS A 38 16.93 -12.88 -20.34
N GLY A 39 17.95 -12.03 -20.28
CA GLY A 39 19.14 -12.12 -21.12
C GLY A 39 20.36 -12.11 -20.24
N GLU A 40 21.08 -13.23 -20.20
CA GLU A 40 22.27 -13.51 -19.37
C GLU A 40 23.51 -12.66 -19.71
N GLY A 41 23.33 -11.38 -20.05
CA GLY A 41 24.39 -10.45 -20.41
C GLY A 41 24.18 -9.02 -19.88
N ALA A 42 23.08 -8.73 -19.18
CA ALA A 42 22.88 -7.44 -18.52
C ALA A 42 23.19 -7.57 -17.02
N ALA A 43 24.45 -7.43 -16.67
CA ALA A 43 25.06 -7.88 -15.42
C ALA A 43 24.53 -7.34 -14.06
N PHE A 44 23.39 -6.63 -13.94
CA PHE A 44 23.03 -5.95 -12.66
C PHE A 44 21.52 -5.68 -12.42
N ALA A 45 20.60 -6.59 -12.72
CA ALA A 45 19.16 -6.29 -12.58
C ALA A 45 18.26 -7.49 -12.24
N ASP A 46 18.78 -8.41 -11.43
CA ASP A 46 18.12 -9.67 -11.12
C ASP A 46 17.07 -9.58 -10.00
N TRP A 47 16.96 -8.41 -9.35
CA TRP A 47 16.00 -8.14 -8.28
C TRP A 47 14.99 -7.06 -8.64
N GLY A 48 13.78 -7.17 -8.07
CA GLY A 48 12.74 -6.15 -8.16
C GLY A 48 12.00 -5.96 -6.84
N CYS A 49 11.90 -4.72 -6.37
CA CYS A 49 11.12 -4.39 -5.18
C CYS A 49 9.69 -3.99 -5.51
N GLY A 50 8.74 -4.27 -4.63
CA GLY A 50 7.35 -3.87 -4.81
C GLY A 50 7.14 -2.35 -4.65
N GLY A 51 6.26 -1.77 -5.44
CA GLY A 51 5.78 -0.39 -5.24
C GLY A 51 4.74 -0.30 -4.12
N GLY A 52 4.67 0.82 -3.41
CA GLY A 52 3.65 1.07 -2.40
C GLY A 52 2.28 1.36 -3.02
N GLY A 53 1.20 0.99 -2.34
CA GLY A 53 -0.17 1.32 -2.78
C GLY A 53 -0.45 2.81 -2.62
N GLY A 54 -1.06 3.46 -3.60
CA GLY A 54 -1.57 4.82 -3.50
C GLY A 54 -2.85 4.88 -2.68
N GLY A 55 -3.11 6.01 -2.03
CA GLY A 55 -4.31 6.23 -1.22
C GLY A 55 -5.09 7.47 -1.65
N TYR A 56 -5.99 7.93 -0.79
CA TYR A 56 -6.75 9.17 -1.03
C TYR A 56 -5.91 10.44 -0.80
N GLY A 57 -5.01 10.41 0.18
CA GLY A 57 -4.24 11.56 0.63
C GLY A 57 -2.93 11.75 -0.12
N SER A 58 -2.31 10.67 -0.58
CA SER A 58 -1.05 10.72 -1.32
C SER A 58 -0.86 9.50 -2.22
N PRO A 59 -0.06 9.61 -3.30
CA PRO A 59 0.40 8.44 -4.03
C PRO A 59 1.28 7.57 -3.11
N GLY A 60 1.43 6.30 -3.48
CA GLY A 60 2.44 5.41 -2.90
C GLY A 60 3.81 5.72 -3.50
N LEU A 61 4.87 5.29 -2.83
CA LEU A 61 6.24 5.44 -3.32
C LEU A 61 6.63 4.27 -4.21
N ASN A 62 7.58 4.52 -5.11
CA ASN A 62 8.24 3.43 -5.85
C ASN A 62 9.06 2.57 -4.89
N GLY A 63 9.27 1.30 -5.25
CA GLY A 63 10.35 0.51 -4.66
C GLY A 63 11.71 1.16 -4.93
N THR A 64 12.69 0.86 -4.08
CA THR A 64 14.06 1.35 -4.26
C THR A 64 14.87 0.41 -5.15
N GLY A 65 16.06 0.86 -5.60
CA GLY A 65 16.94 0.10 -6.47
C GLY A 65 17.14 0.78 -7.83
N THR A 66 18.07 0.24 -8.62
CA THR A 66 18.47 0.82 -9.92
C THR A 66 17.66 0.25 -11.09
N ASN A 67 17.14 -0.97 -10.96
CA ASN A 67 16.40 -1.67 -12.01
C ASN A 67 15.23 -2.48 -11.39
N GLY A 68 14.22 -2.83 -12.18
CA GLY A 68 13.19 -3.81 -11.79
C GLY A 68 12.16 -3.40 -10.73
N PHE A 69 12.27 -2.22 -10.11
CA PHE A 69 11.36 -1.80 -9.04
C PHE A 69 9.93 -1.50 -9.55
N GLY A 70 8.97 -1.80 -8.69
CA GLY A 70 7.56 -1.50 -8.87
C GLY A 70 7.26 -0.02 -8.65
N VAL A 71 6.41 0.52 -9.51
CA VAL A 71 5.95 1.91 -9.45
C VAL A 71 4.90 2.06 -8.35
N GLY A 72 4.97 3.14 -7.58
CA GLY A 72 3.98 3.46 -6.56
C GLY A 72 2.60 3.75 -7.15
N GLY A 73 1.55 3.35 -6.44
CA GLY A 73 0.16 3.58 -6.83
C GLY A 73 -0.19 5.07 -6.89
N ALA A 74 -1.06 5.43 -7.82
CA ALA A 74 -1.58 6.79 -7.94
C ALA A 74 -2.65 7.09 -6.87
N THR A 75 -2.86 8.37 -6.58
CA THR A 75 -3.98 8.85 -5.76
C THR A 75 -5.34 8.54 -6.42
N TYR A 76 -6.37 8.28 -5.62
CA TYR A 76 -7.73 8.06 -6.11
C TYR A 76 -8.81 8.52 -5.11
N GLY A 77 -10.06 8.41 -5.56
CA GLY A 77 -11.23 8.76 -4.76
C GLY A 77 -11.53 10.26 -4.74
N THR A 78 -12.42 10.67 -3.84
CA THR A 78 -12.84 12.07 -3.70
C THR A 78 -12.57 12.57 -2.29
N ALA A 79 -12.08 13.81 -2.17
CA ALA A 79 -11.74 14.42 -0.88
C ALA A 79 -12.96 14.59 0.04
N ASP A 80 -14.16 14.63 -0.54
CA ASP A 80 -15.42 14.75 0.17
C ASP A 80 -15.96 13.41 0.70
N LEU A 81 -15.31 12.28 0.39
CA LEU A 81 -15.81 10.95 0.75
C LEU A 81 -17.26 10.69 0.29
N SER A 82 -17.71 11.32 -0.79
CA SER A 82 -18.98 10.98 -1.46
C SER A 82 -19.01 9.54 -1.96
N ARG A 83 -17.82 8.93 -2.15
CA ARG A 83 -17.61 7.49 -2.26
C ARG A 83 -16.54 7.06 -1.26
N LEU A 84 -16.89 6.09 -0.41
CA LEU A 84 -15.94 5.40 0.46
C LEU A 84 -15.25 4.28 -0.33
N MET A 85 -13.92 4.23 -0.29
CA MET A 85 -13.15 3.16 -0.90
C MET A 85 -12.12 2.62 0.11
N LEU A 86 -11.80 1.35 -0.04
CA LEU A 86 -10.70 0.70 0.66
C LEU A 86 -9.37 1.34 0.26
N GLY A 87 -8.37 1.20 1.12
CA GLY A 87 -6.97 1.40 0.75
C GLY A 87 -6.54 0.35 -0.28
N SER A 88 -5.56 0.69 -1.10
CA SER A 88 -4.98 -0.20 -2.09
C SER A 88 -3.82 -0.99 -1.51
N GLY A 89 -3.58 -2.19 -2.04
CA GLY A 89 -2.44 -3.01 -1.66
C GLY A 89 -1.12 -2.47 -2.26
N GLY A 90 -0.02 -2.79 -1.58
CA GLY A 90 1.32 -2.69 -2.17
C GLY A 90 1.62 -3.87 -3.09
N GLY A 91 2.57 -3.69 -4.01
CA GLY A 91 3.07 -4.77 -4.84
C GLY A 91 4.05 -5.65 -4.09
N SER A 92 4.19 -6.92 -4.48
CA SER A 92 5.22 -7.80 -3.94
C SER A 92 6.57 -7.59 -4.63
N GLY A 93 7.66 -7.90 -3.94
CA GLY A 93 8.96 -8.05 -4.56
C GLY A 93 9.03 -9.28 -5.46
N GLY A 94 9.98 -9.26 -6.39
CA GLY A 94 10.45 -10.44 -7.12
C GLY A 94 11.64 -11.07 -6.40
N SER A 95 12.01 -12.27 -6.85
CA SER A 95 13.16 -13.01 -6.34
C SER A 95 13.96 -13.63 -7.47
N ASP A 96 15.28 -13.54 -7.33
CA ASP A 96 16.24 -14.46 -7.94
C ASP A 96 16.81 -15.39 -6.86
N ASP A 97 16.96 -16.67 -7.21
CA ASP A 97 17.52 -17.73 -6.35
C ASP A 97 18.42 -18.63 -7.21
N ASP A 98 19.74 -18.44 -7.07
CA ASP A 98 20.76 -19.26 -7.72
C ASP A 98 21.16 -20.51 -6.90
N GLY A 99 20.59 -20.67 -5.70
CA GLY A 99 21.01 -21.66 -4.71
C GLY A 99 20.04 -22.83 -4.50
N PRO A 100 20.46 -23.89 -3.77
CA PRO A 100 19.55 -24.89 -3.23
C PRO A 100 18.74 -24.27 -2.07
N GLY A 101 17.67 -23.59 -2.43
CA GLY A 101 16.82 -22.82 -1.53
C GLY A 101 15.44 -22.57 -2.12
N THR A 102 14.60 -21.85 -1.37
CA THR A 102 13.40 -21.21 -1.92
C THR A 102 13.42 -19.80 -1.37
N SER A 103 14.25 -18.95 -1.98
CA SER A 103 14.24 -17.51 -1.73
C SER A 103 12.96 -16.93 -2.32
N SER A 104 12.46 -15.86 -1.70
CA SER A 104 11.17 -15.29 -2.09
C SER A 104 11.12 -13.80 -1.82
N GLY A 105 10.62 -13.06 -2.80
CA GLY A 105 10.32 -11.65 -2.65
C GLY A 105 9.29 -11.40 -1.55
N GLY A 106 9.40 -10.25 -0.90
CA GLY A 106 8.48 -9.86 0.17
C GLY A 106 7.06 -9.64 -0.37
N ALA A 107 6.07 -10.12 0.37
CA ALA A 107 4.66 -9.88 0.04
C ALA A 107 4.30 -8.39 0.20
N GLY A 108 3.44 -7.88 -0.68
CA GLY A 108 2.90 -6.53 -0.55
C GLY A 108 1.95 -6.38 0.65
N GLY A 109 1.94 -5.21 1.27
CA GLY A 109 1.06 -4.88 2.38
C GLY A 109 -0.39 -4.69 1.94
N ALA A 110 -1.34 -5.16 2.76
CA ALA A 110 -2.76 -4.96 2.54
C ALA A 110 -3.17 -3.49 2.73
N GLY A 111 -4.10 -3.00 1.92
CA GLY A 111 -4.68 -1.67 2.08
C GLY A 111 -5.61 -1.56 3.30
N GLY A 112 -5.74 -0.35 3.83
CA GLY A 112 -6.60 -0.06 4.99
C GLY A 112 -8.09 -0.21 4.70
N GLY A 113 -8.87 -0.50 5.75
CA GLY A 113 -10.32 -0.68 5.64
C GLY A 113 -11.13 0.61 5.49
N ILE A 114 -12.46 0.49 5.62
CA ILE A 114 -13.37 1.64 5.73
C ILE A 114 -13.95 1.67 7.15
N VAL A 115 -13.92 2.83 7.79
CA VAL A 115 -14.69 3.10 9.00
C VAL A 115 -15.75 4.16 8.69
N PHE A 116 -17.02 3.78 8.83
CA PHE A 116 -18.14 4.70 8.68
C PHE A 116 -18.97 4.71 9.94
N ILE A 117 -19.11 5.89 10.56
CA ILE A 117 -19.91 6.08 11.76
C ILE A 117 -20.97 7.13 11.47
N ALA A 118 -22.24 6.73 11.56
CA ALA A 118 -23.39 7.62 11.52
C ALA A 118 -24.09 7.58 12.89
N ALA A 119 -24.05 8.69 13.62
CA ALA A 119 -24.59 8.74 14.98
C ALA A 119 -25.08 10.14 15.34
N HIS A 120 -25.93 10.24 16.37
CA HIS A 120 -26.31 11.54 16.89
C HIS A 120 -25.11 12.23 17.57
N SER A 121 -24.38 11.49 18.40
CA SER A 121 -23.12 11.89 19.04
C SER A 121 -22.17 10.69 19.11
N LEU A 122 -20.88 10.92 19.29
CA LEU A 122 -19.86 9.88 19.41
C LEU A 122 -18.98 10.13 20.64
N VAL A 123 -18.92 9.17 21.55
CA VAL A 123 -17.93 9.19 22.64
C VAL A 123 -16.89 8.12 22.31
N LEU A 124 -15.67 8.55 21.97
CA LEU A 124 -14.59 7.63 21.63
C LEU A 124 -13.74 7.35 22.87
N ALA A 125 -13.77 6.10 23.35
CA ALA A 125 -12.84 5.59 24.34
C ALA A 125 -11.80 4.72 23.63
N GLY A 126 -10.77 5.33 23.02
CA GLY A 126 -9.71 4.61 22.31
C GLY A 126 -9.30 5.29 21.00
N SER A 127 -8.94 4.47 20.01
CA SER A 127 -8.50 4.95 18.69
C SER A 127 -9.38 4.40 17.57
N LEU A 128 -9.53 5.19 16.52
CA LEU A 128 -10.05 4.73 15.23
C LEU A 128 -8.86 4.60 14.28
N SER A 129 -8.75 3.46 13.60
CA SER A 129 -7.67 3.21 12.65
C SER A 129 -8.21 2.52 11.41
N ALA A 130 -7.76 3.00 10.26
CA ALA A 130 -7.87 2.34 8.96
C ALA A 130 -6.51 2.39 8.26
N ASN A 131 -5.44 2.11 9.00
CA ASN A 131 -4.09 2.07 8.43
C ASN A 131 -3.93 0.93 7.40
N GLY A 132 -3.09 1.15 6.41
CA GLY A 132 -2.53 0.08 5.58
C GLY A 132 -1.51 -0.75 6.38
N ALA A 133 -1.31 -1.99 5.95
CA ALA A 133 -0.30 -2.88 6.51
C ALA A 133 1.07 -2.66 5.85
N ASP A 134 2.13 -2.92 6.60
CA ASP A 134 3.49 -2.94 6.09
C ASP A 134 3.67 -4.06 5.04
N GLY A 135 4.49 -3.78 4.04
CA GLY A 135 5.03 -4.80 3.16
C GLY A 135 5.97 -5.72 3.93
N GLN A 136 6.06 -6.97 3.50
CA GLN A 136 6.93 -7.95 4.15
C GLN A 136 8.36 -7.85 3.61
N ASP A 137 9.31 -8.22 4.44
CA ASP A 137 10.70 -8.39 4.04
C ASP A 137 10.83 -9.59 3.10
N ALA A 138 11.83 -9.55 2.22
CA ALA A 138 12.27 -10.71 1.46
C ALA A 138 12.81 -11.82 2.37
N VAL A 139 12.67 -13.07 1.93
CA VAL A 139 13.28 -14.22 2.59
C VAL A 139 14.50 -14.67 1.78
N ASN A 140 15.69 -14.42 2.31
CA ASN A 140 16.98 -14.83 1.74
C ASN A 140 17.56 -15.95 2.60
N LYS A 141 17.90 -17.11 2.02
CA LYS A 141 18.43 -18.27 2.75
C LYS A 141 19.92 -18.47 2.60
N GLN A 142 20.58 -17.87 1.62
CA GLN A 142 22.03 -17.88 1.44
C GLN A 142 22.48 -16.51 0.93
N GLY A 143 23.67 -16.04 1.34
CA GLY A 143 24.12 -14.65 1.18
C GLY A 143 24.31 -14.13 -0.25
N GLU A 144 23.74 -14.79 -1.25
CA GLU A 144 23.74 -14.42 -2.67
C GLU A 144 22.32 -14.19 -3.23
N ASP A 145 21.25 -14.36 -2.43
CA ASP A 145 19.87 -14.20 -2.91
C ASP A 145 19.49 -12.73 -3.16
N GLU A 146 19.08 -12.40 -4.38
CA GLU A 146 18.63 -11.06 -4.74
C GLU A 146 17.09 -10.95 -4.75
N SER A 147 16.51 -11.06 -3.56
CA SER A 147 15.06 -10.85 -3.38
C SER A 147 14.73 -9.45 -2.88
N GLY A 148 13.71 -8.83 -3.49
CA GLY A 148 13.22 -7.51 -3.13
C GLY A 148 12.13 -7.53 -2.07
N GLY A 149 12.07 -6.49 -1.23
CA GLY A 149 10.98 -6.33 -0.27
C GLY A 149 9.65 -5.95 -0.92
N GLY A 150 8.53 -6.26 -0.25
CA GLY A 150 7.18 -5.88 -0.68
C GLY A 150 6.85 -4.43 -0.34
N GLY A 151 6.05 -3.76 -1.18
CA GLY A 151 5.58 -2.40 -0.93
C GLY A 151 4.48 -2.35 0.14
N GLY A 152 4.38 -1.25 0.87
CA GLY A 152 3.34 -1.03 1.88
C GLY A 152 1.96 -0.76 1.28
N GLY A 153 0.91 -1.19 1.98
CA GLY A 153 -0.48 -0.90 1.61
C GLY A 153 -0.87 0.53 1.97
N SER A 154 -1.79 1.14 1.23
CA SER A 154 -2.25 2.50 1.52
C SER A 154 -3.18 2.54 2.73
N GLY A 155 -3.29 3.70 3.37
CA GLY A 155 -4.36 3.97 4.33
C GLY A 155 -5.75 3.94 3.67
N GLY A 156 -6.76 3.66 4.49
CA GLY A 156 -8.16 3.56 4.11
C GLY A 156 -8.97 4.84 4.36
N SER A 157 -10.30 4.69 4.47
CA SER A 157 -11.22 5.83 4.59
C SER A 157 -11.92 5.85 5.94
N VAL A 158 -12.01 7.03 6.57
CA VAL A 158 -12.80 7.24 7.79
C VAL A 158 -13.79 8.38 7.59
N LEU A 159 -15.09 8.09 7.69
CA LEU A 159 -16.16 9.08 7.61
C LEU A 159 -17.00 9.08 8.89
N LEU A 160 -17.04 10.23 9.55
CA LEU A 160 -17.87 10.49 10.72
C LEU A 160 -19.01 11.42 10.30
N ASN A 161 -20.23 10.92 10.33
CA ASN A 161 -21.44 11.68 10.08
C ASN A 161 -22.22 11.83 11.39
N LEU A 162 -22.09 13.00 12.02
CA LEU A 162 -22.60 13.25 13.37
C LEU A 162 -23.67 14.35 13.35
N ALA A 163 -24.71 14.21 14.17
CA ALA A 163 -25.73 15.26 14.30
C ALA A 163 -25.27 16.38 15.25
N MET A 164 -24.58 16.02 16.33
CA MET A 164 -23.98 16.94 17.28
C MET A 164 -22.45 16.92 17.17
N PRO A 165 -21.78 18.07 17.36
CA PRO A 165 -20.33 18.12 17.42
C PRO A 165 -19.85 17.30 18.61
N THR A 166 -19.11 16.24 18.33
CA THR A 166 -18.02 15.84 19.21
C THR A 166 -16.94 16.89 19.10
N SER A 167 -16.20 17.17 20.18
CA SER A 167 -15.00 17.99 20.08
C SER A 167 -14.12 17.39 18.96
N PRO A 168 -13.92 18.07 17.82
CA PRO A 168 -13.19 17.50 16.68
C PRO A 168 -11.72 17.24 17.02
N ALA A 169 -11.23 17.86 18.10
CA ALA A 169 -9.90 17.61 18.64
C ALA A 169 -9.76 16.21 19.28
N ASP A 170 -10.87 15.58 19.68
CA ASP A 170 -10.88 14.31 20.42
C ASP A 170 -10.91 13.08 19.51
N VAL A 171 -11.17 13.26 18.20
CA VAL A 171 -11.21 12.15 17.24
C VAL A 171 -10.23 12.41 16.10
N ARG A 172 -9.05 11.81 16.20
CA ARG A 172 -8.02 11.79 15.15
C ARG A 172 -7.79 10.36 14.66
N PRO A 173 -8.60 9.88 13.70
CA PRO A 173 -8.40 8.55 13.14
C PRO A 173 -7.02 8.44 12.48
N ALA A 174 -6.37 7.30 12.68
CA ALA A 174 -5.15 6.97 11.96
C ALA A 174 -5.53 6.36 10.61
N VAL A 175 -5.06 6.96 9.52
CA VAL A 175 -5.30 6.49 8.15
C VAL A 175 -3.99 6.40 7.39
N ARG A 176 -2.92 5.94 8.05
CA ARG A 176 -1.56 5.94 7.49
C ARG A 176 -1.36 4.83 6.48
N GLY A 177 -0.48 5.07 5.51
CA GLY A 177 0.08 4.00 4.70
C GLY A 177 1.02 3.12 5.53
N GLY A 178 1.17 1.86 5.13
CA GLY A 178 2.19 0.96 5.63
C GLY A 178 3.56 1.26 5.03
N THR A 179 4.60 0.87 5.73
CA THR A 179 5.98 0.96 5.26
C THR A 179 6.32 -0.19 4.30
N GLY A 180 7.24 0.05 3.36
CA GLY A 180 7.78 -1.00 2.51
C GLY A 180 8.81 -1.88 3.25
N GLY A 181 8.75 -3.19 2.98
CA GLY A 181 9.66 -4.20 3.52
C GLY A 181 11.07 -4.14 2.93
N GLY A 182 12.03 -4.72 3.63
CA GLY A 182 13.44 -4.81 3.26
C GLY A 182 13.81 -6.05 2.45
N GLY A 183 15.06 -6.09 2.02
CA GLY A 183 15.63 -7.12 1.15
C GLY A 183 16.90 -6.57 0.49
N PHE A 184 17.23 -7.06 -0.70
CA PHE A 184 18.29 -6.47 -1.51
C PHE A 184 17.98 -5.01 -1.87
N CYS A 185 16.71 -4.74 -2.16
CA CYS A 185 16.14 -3.41 -2.21
C CYS A 185 14.94 -3.32 -1.24
N ARG A 186 14.43 -2.10 -1.04
CA ARG A 186 13.27 -1.84 -0.17
C ARG A 186 12.01 -1.63 -1.02
N GLY A 187 10.88 -2.18 -0.57
CA GLY A 187 9.58 -1.84 -1.12
C GLY A 187 9.22 -0.36 -0.90
N GLY A 188 8.32 0.17 -1.72
CA GLY A 188 7.82 1.54 -1.58
C GLY A 188 6.80 1.66 -0.44
N ASP A 189 6.81 2.80 0.27
CA ASP A 189 5.83 3.10 1.31
C ASP A 189 4.44 3.37 0.70
N GLY A 190 3.39 2.93 1.39
CA GLY A 190 2.00 3.17 1.01
C GLY A 190 1.58 4.62 1.22
N GLY A 191 0.62 5.09 0.42
CA GLY A 191 0.05 6.42 0.51
C GLY A 191 -0.94 6.56 1.66
N GLU A 192 -1.14 7.79 2.11
CA GLU A 192 -2.09 8.12 3.17
C GLU A 192 -3.54 7.93 2.71
N GLY A 193 -4.37 7.50 3.64
CA GLY A 193 -5.83 7.47 3.52
C GLY A 193 -6.45 8.84 3.80
N ILE A 194 -7.74 8.87 4.14
CA ILE A 194 -8.46 10.13 4.37
C ILE A 194 -9.45 10.01 5.53
N THR A 195 -9.59 11.12 6.26
CA THR A 195 -10.61 11.29 7.29
C THR A 195 -11.50 12.48 6.99
N ARG A 196 -12.81 12.34 7.18
CA ARG A 196 -13.76 13.45 7.12
C ARG A 196 -14.78 13.38 8.27
N GLY A 197 -15.00 14.52 8.93
CA GLY A 197 -16.12 14.74 9.83
C GLY A 197 -17.17 15.64 9.17
N THR A 198 -18.44 15.27 9.27
CA THR A 198 -19.57 16.07 8.80
C THR A 198 -20.58 16.25 9.92
N LEU A 199 -21.11 17.47 10.05
CA LEU A 199 -22.16 17.81 11.01
C LEU A 199 -23.47 18.03 10.24
N THR A 200 -24.49 17.24 10.56
CA THR A 200 -25.81 17.32 9.90
C THR A 200 -26.82 18.17 10.68
N GLY A 201 -26.50 18.56 11.92
CA GLY A 201 -27.35 19.39 12.78
C GLY A 201 -26.89 20.84 12.86
N SER A 202 -27.11 21.65 11.81
CA SER A 202 -27.11 23.10 11.96
C SER A 202 -28.48 23.51 12.53
N SER A 203 -28.56 23.75 13.84
CA SER A 203 -29.70 24.45 14.41
C SER A 203 -29.72 25.87 13.83
N LYS A 204 -30.84 26.24 13.20
CA LYS A 204 -31.14 27.66 12.93
C LYS A 204 -31.14 28.35 14.29
N GLN A 205 -30.19 29.25 14.54
CA GLN A 205 -30.33 30.21 15.62
C GLN A 205 -31.38 31.23 15.17
N GLU A 206 -32.62 31.03 15.61
CA GLU A 206 -33.61 32.12 15.61
C GLU A 206 -33.22 33.06 16.76
N GLN A 207 -32.92 34.31 16.39
CA GLN A 207 -32.76 35.44 17.30
C GLN A 207 -34.12 35.96 17.76
#